data_AF-A0A484ZFP6-F1
#
_entry.id   AF-A0A484ZFP6-F1
#
_cell.length_a   1.000
_cell.length_b   1.000
_cell.length_c   1.000
_cell.angle_alpha   90.00
_cell.angle_beta   90.00
_cell.angle_gamma   90.00
#
_symmetry.space_group_name_H-M   'P 1'
#
loop_
_entity.id
_entity.type
_entity.pdbx_description
1 polymer ?
#
loop_
_entity_poly.entity_id
_entity_poly.type
_entity_poly.pdbx_seq_one_letter_code
_entity_poly.pdbx_strand_id
1 'polypeptide(L)'
;MCNECSKDAQMAEGIPQKMRAVVAYGPGDYRFEIVPVPTIDAKEILVKVEGCGICAGDTKAFGGAPSFWGDDKQPSYIKAPMIPGHEFIGHVVGLGAEVEGFKLGDRVTSEQIVPCWECRFL
;
A
#
# COMPACT_ATOMS: atom_id res chain seq x y z
N MET A 1 -4.46 -1.17 19.01
CA MET A 1 -5.60 -2.00 18.59
C MET A 1 -6.36 -1.24 17.51
N CYS A 2 -6.41 -1.78 16.29
CA CYS A 2 -7.19 -1.25 15.16
C CYS A 2 -8.68 -1.28 15.53
N ASN A 3 -9.36 -0.13 15.56
CA ASN A 3 -10.73 -0.04 16.07
C ASN A 3 -11.82 -0.42 15.06
N GLU A 4 -11.48 -0.72 13.79
CA GLU A 4 -12.45 -1.02 12.72
C GLU A 4 -12.04 -2.20 11.81
N CYS A 5 -11.10 -3.03 12.24
CA CYS A 5 -10.71 -4.24 11.49
C CYS A 5 -11.83 -5.30 11.53
N SER A 6 -11.94 -6.17 10.50
CA SER A 6 -12.99 -7.21 10.45
C SER A 6 -13.08 -8.03 11.76
N LYS A 7 -14.30 -8.42 12.16
CA LYS A 7 -14.59 -8.95 13.51
C LYS A 7 -13.78 -10.19 13.92
N ASP A 8 -13.22 -10.91 12.96
CA ASP A 8 -12.42 -12.12 13.16
C ASP A 8 -10.97 -11.97 12.62
N ALA A 9 -10.51 -10.74 12.38
CA ALA A 9 -9.15 -10.48 11.94
C ALA A 9 -8.12 -10.87 13.00
N GLN A 10 -7.05 -11.52 12.58
CA GLN A 10 -5.89 -11.81 13.44
C GLN A 10 -4.92 -10.63 13.36
N MET A 11 -4.60 -10.01 14.50
CA MET A 11 -3.71 -8.84 14.56
C MET A 11 -2.54 -9.11 15.50
N ALA A 12 -1.33 -8.71 15.10
CA ALA A 12 -0.16 -8.75 15.97
C ALA A 12 -0.29 -7.72 17.11
N GLU A 13 0.35 -8.01 18.23
CA GLU A 13 0.45 -7.07 19.35
C GLU A 13 1.34 -5.86 18.99
N GLY A 14 1.09 -4.73 19.66
CA GLY A 14 1.96 -3.55 19.55
C GLY A 14 1.81 -2.71 18.26
N ILE A 15 0.78 -2.96 17.44
CA ILE A 15 0.48 -2.11 16.28
C ILE A 15 0.04 -0.72 16.78
N PRO A 16 0.74 0.36 16.40
CA PRO A 16 0.41 1.72 16.84
C PRO A 16 -0.88 2.21 16.19
N GLN A 17 -1.49 3.26 16.75
CA GLN A 17 -2.67 3.90 16.11
C GLN A 17 -2.30 4.71 14.86
N LYS A 18 -1.04 5.15 14.77
CA LYS A 18 -0.52 5.94 13.66
C LYS A 18 0.84 5.43 13.22
N MET A 19 1.17 5.65 11.95
CA MET A 19 2.45 5.32 11.32
C MET A 19 3.04 6.53 10.62
N ARG A 20 4.34 6.44 10.33
CA ARG A 20 5.06 7.42 9.51
C ARG A 20 4.86 7.05 8.04
N ALA A 21 4.54 8.04 7.21
CA ALA A 21 4.40 7.86 5.77
C ALA A 21 4.91 9.10 5.02
N VAL A 22 5.29 8.93 3.76
CA VAL A 22 5.44 10.04 2.81
C VAL A 22 4.13 10.15 2.04
N VAL A 23 3.47 11.30 2.09
CA VAL A 23 2.17 11.56 1.46
C VAL A 23 2.37 12.51 0.27
N ALA A 24 1.91 12.10 -0.90
CA ALA A 24 1.95 12.89 -2.12
C ALA A 24 0.65 13.68 -2.29
N TYR A 25 0.76 15.01 -2.31
CA TYR A 25 -0.36 15.93 -2.55
C TYR A 25 -0.41 16.43 -4.00
N GLY A 26 0.71 16.36 -4.71
CA GLY A 26 0.86 16.80 -6.09
C GLY A 26 2.30 16.62 -6.59
N PRO A 27 2.57 16.96 -7.86
CA PRO A 27 3.94 17.02 -8.38
C PRO A 27 4.84 17.88 -7.50
N GLY A 28 5.98 17.33 -7.09
CA GLY A 28 6.94 18.01 -6.20
C GLY A 28 6.49 18.21 -4.74
N ASP A 29 5.25 17.89 -4.37
CA ASP A 29 4.69 18.11 -3.04
C ASP A 29 4.49 16.78 -2.28
N TYR A 30 5.59 16.29 -1.70
CA TYR A 30 5.65 15.05 -0.94
C TYR A 30 6.08 15.37 0.49
N ARG A 31 5.25 14.99 1.47
CA ARG A 31 5.42 15.41 2.87
C ARG A 31 5.55 14.20 3.77
N PHE A 32 6.47 14.30 4.74
CA PHE A 32 6.60 13.28 5.77
C PHE A 32 5.59 13.54 6.88
N GLU A 33 4.67 12.61 7.09
CA GLU A 33 3.54 12.77 7.99
C GLU A 33 3.34 11.58 8.91
N ILE A 34 2.56 11.81 9.98
CA ILE A 34 2.09 10.77 10.89
C ILE A 34 0.59 10.55 10.61
N VAL A 35 0.29 9.45 9.92
CA VAL A 35 -1.06 9.10 9.44
C VAL A 35 -1.62 7.90 10.23
N PRO A 36 -2.94 7.67 10.26
CA PRO A 36 -3.51 6.47 10.85
C PRO A 36 -2.90 5.19 10.24
N VAL A 37 -2.73 4.15 11.05
CA VAL A 37 -2.45 2.81 10.50
C VAL A 37 -3.70 2.34 9.76
N PRO A 38 -3.57 1.79 8.53
CA PRO A 38 -4.72 1.30 7.77
C PRO A 38 -5.48 0.20 8.53
N THR A 39 -6.79 0.22 8.40
CA THR A 39 -7.66 -0.88 8.79
C THR A 39 -7.75 -1.87 7.63
N ILE A 40 -8.03 -3.13 7.94
CA ILE A 40 -8.13 -4.20 6.92
C ILE A 40 -9.51 -4.85 6.92
N ASP A 41 -9.99 -5.13 5.72
CA ASP A 41 -11.18 -5.94 5.48
C ASP A 41 -10.89 -7.44 5.57
N ALA A 42 -11.93 -8.27 5.39
CA ALA A 42 -11.84 -9.71 5.56
C ALA A 42 -10.84 -10.40 4.61
N LYS A 43 -10.57 -9.83 3.43
CA LYS A 43 -9.65 -10.41 2.42
C LYS A 43 -8.30 -9.70 2.32
N GLU A 44 -8.00 -8.81 3.27
CA GLU A 44 -6.83 -7.96 3.21
C GLU A 44 -5.77 -8.36 4.23
N ILE A 45 -4.51 -8.00 3.94
CA ILE A 45 -3.36 -8.24 4.80
C ILE A 45 -2.76 -6.89 5.18
N LEU A 46 -2.52 -6.68 6.48
CA LEU A 46 -1.76 -5.53 6.96
C LEU A 46 -0.27 -5.92 7.05
N VAL A 47 0.57 -5.20 6.32
CA VAL A 47 2.02 -5.44 6.28
C VAL A 47 2.75 -4.28 6.95
N LYS A 48 3.63 -4.59 7.91
CA LYS A 48 4.59 -3.64 8.46
C LYS A 48 5.81 -3.61 7.55
N VAL A 49 5.92 -2.55 6.76
CA VAL A 49 7.06 -2.31 5.86
C VAL A 49 8.35 -2.21 6.68
N GLU A 50 9.36 -3.01 6.32
CA GLU A 50 10.71 -2.95 6.91
C GLU A 50 11.70 -2.20 6.00
N GLY A 51 11.44 -2.18 4.70
CA GLY A 51 12.25 -1.49 3.70
C GLY A 51 11.52 -1.37 2.36
N CYS A 52 11.85 -0.32 1.61
CA CYS A 52 11.29 -0.06 0.29
C CYS A 52 12.37 0.44 -0.68
N GLY A 53 12.14 0.18 -1.97
CA GLY A 53 12.90 0.71 -3.09
C GLY A 53 12.35 2.04 -3.59
N ILE A 54 13.10 2.66 -4.51
CA ILE A 54 12.65 3.81 -5.30
C ILE A 54 12.84 3.43 -6.76
N CYS A 55 11.74 3.38 -7.50
CA CYS A 55 11.71 3.05 -8.91
C CYS A 55 11.76 4.33 -9.78
N ALA A 56 12.06 4.16 -11.06
CA ALA A 56 11.88 5.22 -12.05
C ALA A 56 10.43 5.72 -12.14
N GLY A 57 9.45 4.89 -11.76
CA GLY A 57 8.04 5.31 -11.65
C GLY A 57 7.84 6.39 -10.59
N ASP A 58 8.45 6.22 -9.42
CA ASP A 58 8.33 7.16 -8.30
C ASP A 58 8.94 8.52 -8.64
N THR A 59 10.09 8.53 -9.33
CA THR A 59 10.75 9.77 -9.74
C THR A 59 9.97 10.51 -10.85
N LYS A 60 9.38 9.77 -11.79
CA LYS A 60 8.49 10.34 -12.82
C LYS A 60 7.21 10.91 -12.21
N ALA A 61 6.61 10.20 -11.25
CA ALA A 61 5.45 10.68 -10.51
C ALA A 61 5.82 11.95 -9.74
N PHE A 62 6.91 11.97 -8.97
CA PHE A 62 7.38 13.17 -8.29
C PHE A 62 7.57 14.35 -9.25
N GLY A 63 8.14 14.10 -10.44
CA GLY A 63 8.36 15.10 -11.48
C GLY A 63 7.11 15.55 -12.24
N GLY A 64 5.92 15.03 -11.93
CA GLY A 64 4.67 15.47 -12.55
C GLY A 64 4.40 14.85 -13.92
N ALA A 65 4.95 13.68 -14.23
CA ALA A 65 4.73 13.04 -15.52
C ALA A 65 3.22 12.84 -15.79
N PRO A 66 2.71 13.23 -16.98
CA PRO A 66 1.29 13.12 -17.30
C PRO A 66 0.74 11.71 -17.18
N SER A 67 1.56 10.67 -17.36
CA SER A 67 1.15 9.27 -17.21
C SER A 67 0.65 8.94 -15.81
N PHE A 68 0.99 9.75 -14.80
CA PHE A 68 0.54 9.59 -13.42
C PHE A 68 -0.49 10.65 -13.02
N TRP A 69 -0.22 11.91 -13.34
CA TRP A 69 -1.01 13.07 -12.88
C TRP A 69 -2.05 13.57 -13.90
N GLY A 70 -2.07 12.99 -15.10
CA GLY A 70 -2.94 13.43 -16.18
C GLY A 70 -2.48 14.75 -16.81
N ASP A 71 -3.14 15.10 -17.90
CA ASP A 71 -3.05 16.39 -18.59
C ASP A 71 -4.33 16.59 -19.44
N ASP A 72 -4.33 17.56 -20.36
CA ASP A 72 -5.47 17.83 -21.24
C ASP A 72 -5.84 16.67 -22.17
N LYS A 73 -4.98 15.66 -22.32
CA LYS A 73 -5.15 14.52 -23.23
C LYS A 73 -5.47 13.22 -22.51
N GLN A 74 -5.17 13.11 -21.21
CA GLN A 74 -5.37 11.86 -20.47
C GLN A 74 -5.70 12.09 -18.99
N PRO A 75 -6.55 11.22 -18.40
CA PRO A 75 -6.93 11.37 -17.00
C PRO A 75 -5.75 11.09 -16.06
N SER A 76 -5.82 11.65 -14.86
CA SER A 76 -4.92 11.29 -13.76
C SER A 76 -5.18 9.86 -13.30
N TYR A 77 -4.11 9.08 -13.18
CA TYR A 77 -4.14 7.78 -12.50
C TYR A 77 -4.02 7.95 -10.99
N ILE A 78 -3.22 8.91 -10.54
CA ILE A 78 -3.05 9.23 -9.13
C ILE A 78 -4.27 10.00 -8.62
N LYS A 79 -4.78 9.56 -7.47
CA LYS A 79 -5.82 10.26 -6.70
C LYS A 79 -5.15 10.83 -5.45
N ALA A 80 -4.75 12.10 -5.51
CA ALA A 80 -4.13 12.75 -4.35
C ALA A 80 -5.19 13.14 -3.29
N PRO A 81 -4.83 13.13 -1.98
CA PRO A 81 -3.54 12.69 -1.44
C PRO A 81 -3.40 11.15 -1.45
N MET A 82 -2.18 10.65 -1.69
CA MET A 82 -1.89 9.22 -1.65
C MET A 82 -0.51 8.92 -1.05
N ILE A 83 -0.31 7.67 -0.58
CA ILE A 83 1.00 7.16 -0.14
C ILE A 83 1.58 6.33 -1.30
N PRO A 84 2.68 6.77 -1.93
CA PRO A 84 3.28 6.10 -3.08
C PRO A 84 4.16 4.92 -2.65
N GLY A 85 4.52 4.09 -3.63
CA GLY A 85 5.46 2.98 -3.48
C GLY A 85 4.85 1.65 -3.88
N HIS A 86 5.61 0.86 -4.62
CA HIS A 86 5.22 -0.47 -5.11
C HIS A 86 6.38 -1.49 -5.03
N GLU A 87 7.52 -1.08 -4.47
CA GLU A 87 8.69 -1.93 -4.24
C GLU A 87 8.98 -1.95 -2.74
N PHE A 88 8.46 -2.95 -2.03
CA PHE A 88 8.67 -3.04 -0.58
C PHE A 88 8.70 -4.48 -0.09
N ILE A 89 9.33 -4.67 1.06
CA ILE A 89 9.26 -5.91 1.83
C ILE A 89 8.83 -5.57 3.25
N GLY A 90 8.18 -6.52 3.91
CA GLY A 90 7.70 -6.31 5.26
C GLY A 90 7.21 -7.59 5.91
N HIS A 91 6.65 -7.43 7.11
CA HIS A 91 6.10 -8.53 7.88
C HIS A 91 4.58 -8.42 7.97
N VAL A 92 3.90 -9.55 7.84
CA VAL A 92 2.45 -9.66 8.09
C VAL A 92 2.19 -9.36 9.56
N VAL A 93 1.42 -8.30 9.83
CA VAL A 93 1.00 -7.89 11.17
C VAL A 93 -0.52 -7.90 11.35
N GLY A 94 -1.29 -8.10 10.29
CA GLY A 94 -2.73 -8.28 10.36
C GLY A 94 -3.23 -9.16 9.21
N LEU A 95 -4.21 -10.00 9.48
CA LEU A 95 -4.86 -10.88 8.51
C LEU A 95 -6.37 -10.75 8.64
N GLY A 96 -7.04 -10.43 7.54
CA GLY A 96 -8.49 -10.53 7.45
C GLY A 96 -8.97 -11.97 7.61
N ALA A 97 -10.23 -12.13 8.02
CA ALA A 97 -10.81 -13.43 8.37
C ALA A 97 -10.88 -14.45 7.22
N GLU A 98 -10.90 -13.97 5.96
CA GLU A 98 -10.96 -14.78 4.74
C GLU A 98 -9.58 -14.93 4.06
N VAL A 99 -8.49 -14.48 4.71
CA VAL A 99 -7.14 -14.66 4.16
C VAL A 99 -6.62 -16.07 4.45
N GLU A 100 -6.22 -16.76 3.38
CA GLU A 100 -5.64 -18.10 3.44
C GLU A 100 -4.16 -18.10 3.01
N GLY A 101 -3.39 -19.10 3.45
CA GLY A 101 -2.01 -19.32 2.99
C GLY A 101 -0.92 -18.44 3.64
N PHE A 102 -1.29 -17.52 4.54
CA PHE A 102 -0.38 -16.64 5.27
C PHE A 102 -0.54 -16.78 6.79
N LYS A 103 0.51 -16.45 7.54
CA LYS A 103 0.48 -16.32 9.01
C LYS A 103 1.14 -15.03 9.47
N LEU A 104 0.75 -14.56 10.67
CA LEU A 104 1.41 -13.43 11.32
C LEU A 104 2.93 -13.67 11.42
N GLY A 105 3.71 -12.64 11.13
CA GLY A 105 5.17 -12.67 11.12
C GLY A 105 5.80 -13.10 9.80
N ASP A 106 5.04 -13.67 8.86
CA ASP A 106 5.57 -13.99 7.52
C ASP A 106 6.18 -12.76 6.87
N ARG A 107 7.34 -12.96 6.24
CA ARG A 107 8.04 -11.91 5.50
C ARG A 107 7.61 -11.95 4.04
N VAL A 108 7.00 -10.87 3.57
CA VAL A 108 6.28 -10.81 2.30
C VAL A 108 6.65 -9.56 1.50
N THR A 109 6.38 -9.62 0.20
CA THR A 109 6.30 -8.48 -0.72
C THR A 109 4.94 -8.54 -1.42
N SER A 110 4.51 -7.42 -1.99
CA SER A 110 3.38 -7.40 -2.91
C SER A 110 3.89 -7.51 -4.35
N GLU A 111 3.21 -8.32 -5.15
CA GLU A 111 3.33 -8.26 -6.60
C GLU A 111 2.36 -7.20 -7.12
N GLN A 112 2.85 -6.31 -7.98
CA GLN A 112 2.09 -5.20 -8.57
C GLN A 112 1.24 -5.65 -9.76
N ILE A 113 1.61 -6.77 -10.42
CA ILE A 113 0.85 -7.39 -11.50
C ILE A 113 0.22 -8.67 -10.99
N VAL A 114 -1.06 -8.60 -10.60
CA VAL A 114 -1.81 -9.77 -10.13
C VAL A 114 -2.54 -10.42 -11.32
N PRO A 115 -2.07 -11.57 -11.83
CA PRO A 115 -2.80 -12.30 -12.85
C PRO A 115 -4.11 -12.86 -12.28
N CYS A 116 -5.18 -12.83 -13.07
CA CYS A 116 -6.44 -13.47 -12.68
C CYS A 116 -6.42 -14.99 -12.89
N TRP A 117 -5.38 -15.53 -13.53
CA TRP A 117 -5.19 -16.94 -13.87
C TRP A 117 -6.27 -17.59 -14.76
N GLU A 118 -7.31 -16.86 -15.12
CA GLU A 118 -8.40 -17.32 -15.99
C GLU A 118 -8.33 -16.76 -17.40
N CYS A 119 -7.62 -15.65 -17.59
CA CYS A 119 -7.50 -14.99 -18.90
C CYS A 119 -6.24 -15.43 -19.66
N ARG A 120 -6.21 -15.12 -20.97
CA ARG A 120 -5.07 -15.44 -21.85
C ARG A 120 -3.76 -14.74 -21.44
N PHE A 121 -3.87 -13.62 -20.73
CA PHE A 121 -2.73 -12.82 -20.28
C PHE A 121 -2.36 -13.28 -18.87
N LEU A 122 -1.54 -14.33 -18.82
CA LEU A 122 -0.85 -14.76 -17.60
C LEU A 122 0.21 -13.73 -17.20
#